data_AF-A0A532UWP4-F1
#
_entry.id   AF-A0A532UWP4-F1
#
_cell.length_a   1.000
_cell.length_b   1.000
_cell.length_c   1.000
_cell.angle_alpha   90.00
_cell.angle_beta   90.00
_cell.angle_gamma   90.00
#
_symmetry.space_group_name_H-M   'P 1'
#
loop_
_entity.id
_entity.type
_entity.pdbx_description
1 polymer ?
#
loop_
_entity_poly.entity_id
_entity_poly.type
_entity_poly.pdbx_seq_one_letter_code
_entity_poly.pdbx_strand_id
1 'polypeptide(L)'
;MIMQRRDFISCAAAGSVCAMAPAAVAQTATEKKRKKNSCKITVLKKTIHNDLYQKYRGKEGRLCTLFEEGQEFVVKSPYKPPEGFCEWAWADIRQFILGVYFGNENTTVACCTDGYRPVIFKLERDA
;
A
#
# COMPACT_ATOMS: atom_id res chain seq x y z
N MET A 1 -29.24 -16.58 -5.63
CA MET A 1 -29.07 -16.73 -4.17
C MET A 1 -28.03 -17.83 -3.97
N ILE A 2 -26.82 -17.43 -3.59
CA ILE A 2 -25.82 -18.19 -2.82
C ILE A 2 -25.68 -19.68 -3.18
N MET A 3 -24.64 -20.02 -3.95
CA MET A 3 -24.10 -21.38 -4.00
C MET A 3 -22.90 -21.43 -3.05
N GLN A 4 -23.13 -21.96 -1.85
CA GLN A 4 -22.12 -22.22 -0.82
C GLN A 4 -21.19 -23.35 -1.28
N ARG A 5 -19.89 -23.10 -1.20
CA ARG A 5 -18.83 -24.04 -1.56
C ARG A 5 -18.35 -24.73 -0.30
N ARG A 6 -19.03 -25.81 0.09
CA ARG A 6 -18.58 -26.74 1.12
C ARG A 6 -18.86 -28.17 0.65
N ASP A 7 -17.95 -29.04 1.02
CA ASP A 7 -18.04 -30.50 0.96
C ASP A 7 -17.61 -31.15 -0.35
N PHE A 8 -16.30 -31.28 -0.53
CA PHE A 8 -15.73 -32.50 -1.11
C PHE A 8 -14.50 -32.91 -0.28
N ILE A 9 -14.79 -33.36 0.94
CA ILE A 9 -13.97 -34.37 1.61
C ILE A 9 -14.21 -35.66 0.82
N SER A 10 -13.19 -36.17 0.13
CA SER A 10 -13.18 -37.55 -0.33
C SER A 10 -11.95 -38.23 0.24
N CYS A 11 -12.20 -39.06 1.24
CA CYS A 11 -11.32 -40.13 1.67
C CYS A 11 -11.00 -41.03 0.48
N ALA A 12 -9.71 -41.24 0.21
CA ALA A 12 -9.24 -42.44 -0.47
C ALA A 12 -7.97 -42.92 0.24
N ALA A 13 -8.17 -43.81 1.21
CA ALA A 13 -7.13 -44.68 1.72
C ALA A 13 -7.12 -45.96 0.89
N ALA A 14 -5.99 -46.27 0.25
CA ALA A 14 -5.61 -47.63 -0.12
C ALA A 14 -4.09 -47.68 -0.24
N GLY A 15 -3.49 -48.63 0.47
CA GLY A 15 -2.10 -48.61 0.90
C GLY A 15 -1.04 -48.85 -0.18
N SER A 16 0.17 -48.41 0.15
CA SER A 16 1.39 -49.10 -0.26
C SER A 16 2.35 -49.13 0.92
N VAL A 17 2.93 -50.30 1.13
CA VAL A 17 3.71 -50.69 2.30
C VAL A 17 5.17 -50.36 2.03
N CYS A 18 5.74 -49.34 2.68
CA CYS A 18 7.18 -49.33 2.96
C CYS A 18 7.60 -48.22 3.92
N ALA A 19 8.54 -48.58 4.79
CA ALA A 19 9.39 -47.74 5.63
C ALA A 19 8.72 -47.01 6.81
N MET A 20 8.86 -47.64 7.98
CA MET A 20 8.82 -46.96 9.27
C MET A 20 9.96 -45.94 9.33
N ALA A 21 9.65 -44.66 9.12
CA ALA A 21 10.53 -43.56 9.49
C ALA A 21 10.11 -43.05 10.88
N PRO A 22 11.05 -42.80 11.80
CA PRO A 22 10.72 -42.44 13.17
C PRO A 22 9.99 -41.10 13.23
N ALA A 23 8.99 -41.06 14.11
CA ALA A 23 8.36 -39.87 14.61
C ALA A 23 9.39 -38.90 15.21
N ALA A 24 8.99 -37.63 15.30
CA ALA A 24 9.69 -36.50 15.91
C ALA A 24 10.66 -35.72 15.00
N VAL A 25 10.10 -34.81 14.20
CA VAL A 25 10.40 -33.38 14.37
C VAL A 25 9.10 -32.61 14.19
N ALA A 26 8.38 -32.43 15.30
CA ALA A 26 7.36 -31.38 15.39
C ALA A 26 8.11 -30.04 15.24
N GLN A 27 8.05 -29.46 14.04
CA GLN A 27 8.57 -28.13 13.80
C GLN A 27 7.74 -27.17 14.65
N THR A 28 8.32 -26.75 15.78
CA THR A 28 7.81 -25.63 16.56
C THR A 28 7.90 -24.40 15.67
N ALA A 29 6.78 -24.08 15.03
CA ALA A 29 6.60 -22.80 14.37
C ALA A 29 6.72 -21.73 15.45
N THR A 30 7.94 -21.23 15.67
CA THR A 30 8.18 -20.03 16.45
C THR A 30 7.38 -18.91 15.78
N GLU A 31 6.27 -18.53 16.41
CA GLU A 31 5.49 -17.36 16.05
C GLU A 31 6.39 -16.13 16.20
N LYS A 32 7.11 -15.78 15.12
CA LYS A 32 7.77 -14.48 15.01
C LYS A 32 6.67 -13.43 15.07
N LYS A 33 6.55 -12.75 16.22
CA LYS A 33 5.71 -11.56 16.41
C LYS A 33 6.01 -10.60 15.26
N ARG A 34 5.12 -10.54 14.27
CA ARG A 34 5.28 -9.68 13.09
C ARG A 34 5.33 -8.24 13.59
N LYS A 35 6.47 -7.57 13.39
CA LYS A 35 6.56 -6.12 13.59
C LYS A 35 5.43 -5.50 12.75
N LYS A 36 4.59 -4.68 13.37
CA LYS A 36 3.51 -4.01 12.66
C LYS A 36 4.15 -2.97 11.77
N ASN A 37 4.06 -3.17 10.46
CA ASN A 37 4.60 -2.21 9.52
C ASN A 37 3.65 -1.01 9.45
N SER A 38 4.21 0.19 9.43
CA SER A 38 3.49 1.44 9.13
C SER A 38 4.31 2.27 8.13
N CYS A 39 3.59 3.10 7.39
CA CYS A 39 4.18 4.05 6.44
C CYS A 39 3.68 5.44 6.80
N LYS A 40 4.60 6.38 7.00
CA LYS A 40 4.31 7.80 7.18
C LYS A 40 4.41 8.49 5.83
N ILE A 41 3.38 9.25 5.51
CA ILE A 41 3.28 10.08 4.31
C ILE A 41 3.42 11.53 4.76
N THR A 42 4.34 12.28 4.17
CA THR A 42 4.49 13.72 4.41
C THR A 42 4.34 14.46 3.10
N VAL A 43 3.48 15.48 3.05
CA VAL A 43 3.33 16.35 1.88
C VAL A 43 4.55 17.27 1.81
N LEU A 44 5.41 17.09 0.82
CA LEU A 44 6.63 17.89 0.67
C LEU A 44 6.35 19.23 0.00
N LYS A 45 5.65 19.19 -1.13
CA LYS A 45 5.48 20.36 -1.98
C LYS A 45 4.24 20.24 -2.84
N LYS A 46 3.56 21.36 -3.05
CA LYS A 46 2.49 21.52 -4.01
C LYS A 46 2.97 22.40 -5.15
N THR A 47 2.84 21.93 -6.38
CA THR A 47 3.28 22.69 -7.55
C THR A 47 2.14 22.93 -8.51
N ILE A 48 2.36 23.86 -9.43
CA ILE A 48 1.44 24.13 -10.52
C ILE A 48 2.20 24.52 -11.78
N HIS A 49 1.78 23.96 -12.91
CA HIS A 49 2.27 24.25 -14.23
C HIS A 49 1.31 25.23 -14.92
N ASN A 50 1.44 26.52 -14.58
CA ASN A 50 0.58 27.57 -15.12
C ASN A 50 0.74 27.75 -16.63
N ASP A 51 1.91 27.44 -17.17
CA ASP A 51 2.17 27.37 -18.60
C ASP A 51 1.25 26.34 -19.30
N LEU A 52 1.12 25.14 -18.73
CA LEU A 52 0.23 24.10 -19.23
C LEU A 52 -1.25 24.46 -19.02
N TYR A 53 -1.58 25.03 -17.86
CA TYR A 53 -2.94 25.50 -17.56
C TYR A 53 -3.39 26.57 -18.56
N GLN A 54 -2.56 27.57 -18.83
CA GLN A 54 -2.89 28.63 -19.76
C GLN A 54 -3.01 28.08 -21.18
N LYS A 55 -2.06 27.24 -21.61
CA LYS A 55 -2.03 26.67 -22.96
C LYS A 55 -3.24 25.78 -23.27
N TYR A 56 -3.64 24.92 -22.33
CA TYR A 56 -4.66 23.90 -22.59
C TYR A 56 -6.02 24.19 -21.94
N ARG A 57 -6.10 25.11 -20.98
CA ARG A 57 -7.36 25.47 -20.29
C ARG A 57 -7.72 26.95 -20.41
N GLY A 58 -6.83 27.79 -20.95
CA GLY A 58 -7.08 29.23 -21.17
C GLY A 58 -7.32 30.03 -19.89
N LYS A 59 -6.87 29.53 -18.74
CA LYS A 59 -7.05 30.16 -17.43
C LYS A 59 -5.87 29.89 -16.53
N GLU A 60 -5.68 30.75 -15.53
CA GLU A 60 -4.73 30.50 -14.46
C GLU A 60 -5.13 29.28 -13.65
N GLY A 61 -4.14 28.46 -13.33
CA GLY A 61 -4.32 27.31 -12.48
C GLY A 61 -4.36 27.70 -11.00
N ARG A 62 -4.80 26.75 -10.17
CA ARG A 62 -4.68 26.83 -8.70
C ARG A 62 -4.01 25.59 -8.15
N LEU A 63 -3.27 25.75 -7.06
CA LEU A 63 -2.65 24.64 -6.33
C LEU A 63 -3.73 23.66 -5.83
N CYS A 64 -3.30 22.45 -5.48
CA CYS A 64 -4.20 21.48 -4.88
C CYS A 64 -4.79 22.02 -3.56
N THR A 65 -6.11 21.93 -3.39
CA THR A 65 -6.81 22.40 -2.18
C THR A 65 -7.01 21.31 -1.13
N LEU A 66 -6.73 20.04 -1.48
CA LEU A 66 -6.95 18.89 -0.60
C LEU A 66 -5.79 18.62 0.37
N PHE A 67 -4.61 19.17 0.10
CA PHE A 67 -3.40 18.93 0.88
C PHE A 67 -2.75 20.25 1.28
N GLU A 68 -2.04 20.24 2.39
CA GLU A 68 -1.19 21.34 2.86
C GLU A 68 0.28 20.88 2.93
N GLU A 69 1.23 21.78 2.66
CA GLU A 69 2.65 21.44 2.75
C GLU A 69 3.02 21.17 4.21
N GLY A 70 3.78 20.10 4.45
CA GLY A 70 4.10 19.61 5.79
C GLY A 70 3.03 18.73 6.43
N GLN A 71 1.85 18.56 5.81
CA GLN A 71 0.80 17.68 6.32
C GLN A 71 1.30 16.22 6.37
N GLU A 72 1.04 15.54 7.48
CA GLU A 72 1.44 14.16 7.70
C GLU A 72 0.24 13.21 7.82
N PHE A 73 0.37 12.00 7.28
CA PHE A 73 -0.59 10.93 7.40
C PHE A 73 0.11 9.62 7.76
N VAL A 74 -0.51 8.81 8.60
CA VAL A 74 0.03 7.51 9.00
C VAL A 74 -0.84 6.39 8.43
N VAL A 75 -0.24 5.55 7.59
CA VAL A 75 -0.87 4.37 6.99
C VAL A 75 -0.61 3.16 7.88
N LYS A 76 -1.65 2.74 8.60
CA LYS A 76 -1.65 1.51 9.42
C LYS A 76 -2.06 0.25 8.64
N SER A 77 -2.67 0.41 7.46
CA SER A 77 -3.09 -0.66 6.56
C SER A 77 -2.95 -0.19 5.12
N PRO A 78 -2.21 -0.91 4.25
CA PRO A 78 -1.97 -0.48 2.87
C PRO A 78 -3.16 -0.76 1.93
N TYR A 79 -4.28 -1.25 2.48
CA TYR A 79 -5.50 -1.58 1.75
C TYR A 79 -6.56 -0.48 1.82
N LYS A 80 -6.38 0.51 2.71
CA LYS A 80 -7.32 1.62 2.89
C LYS A 80 -6.56 2.94 2.98
N PRO A 81 -7.00 4.00 2.27
CA PRO A 81 -6.43 5.33 2.46
C PRO A 81 -6.65 5.84 3.90
N PRO A 82 -5.77 6.69 4.42
CA PRO A 82 -6.04 7.47 5.63
C PRO A 82 -7.32 8.30 5.49
N GLU A 83 -7.95 8.62 6.61
CA GLU A 83 -9.14 9.45 6.61
C GLU A 83 -8.82 10.85 6.06
N GLY A 84 -9.69 11.36 5.19
CA GLY A 84 -9.50 12.65 4.51
C GLY A 84 -8.43 12.66 3.42
N PHE A 85 -7.78 11.52 3.13
CA PHE A 85 -6.81 11.46 2.05
C PHE A 85 -7.49 11.41 0.67
N CYS A 86 -6.94 12.12 -0.32
CA CYS A 86 -7.47 12.11 -1.68
C CYS A 86 -7.39 10.71 -2.32
N GLU A 87 -8.53 10.16 -2.75
CA GLU A 87 -8.61 8.80 -3.33
C GLU A 87 -7.80 8.64 -4.61
N TRP A 88 -7.75 9.68 -5.45
CA TRP A 88 -6.92 9.67 -6.66
C TRP A 88 -5.43 9.64 -6.29
N ALA A 89 -4.97 10.57 -5.44
CA ALA A 89 -3.59 10.58 -5.01
C ALA A 89 -3.19 9.24 -4.36
N TRP A 90 -4.12 8.60 -3.62
CA TRP A 90 -3.92 7.27 -3.05
C TRP A 90 -3.66 6.21 -4.13
N ALA A 91 -4.50 6.16 -5.16
CA ALA A 91 -4.33 5.19 -6.26
C ALA A 91 -2.96 5.32 -6.92
N ASP A 92 -2.50 6.55 -7.14
CA ASP A 92 -1.21 6.84 -7.79
C ASP A 92 -0.01 6.39 -6.95
N ILE A 93 -0.03 6.68 -5.66
CA ILE A 93 1.13 6.44 -4.79
C ILE A 93 1.09 5.07 -4.08
N ARG A 94 -0.01 4.31 -4.19
CA ARG A 94 -0.23 3.06 -3.44
C ARG A 94 0.89 2.03 -3.64
N GLN A 95 1.43 1.91 -4.85
CA GLN A 95 2.53 0.98 -5.12
C GLN A 95 3.79 1.31 -4.32
N PHE A 96 4.12 2.60 -4.17
CA PHE A 96 5.24 3.07 -3.37
C PHE A 96 4.97 2.87 -1.88
N ILE A 97 3.73 3.12 -1.44
CA ILE A 97 3.30 2.81 -0.07
C ILE A 97 3.49 1.32 0.23
N LEU A 98 3.11 0.42 -0.68
CA LEU A 98 3.31 -1.02 -0.52
C LEU A 98 4.81 -1.37 -0.43
N GLY A 99 5.66 -0.74 -1.24
CA GLY A 99 7.11 -0.90 -1.18
C GLY A 99 7.68 -0.55 0.20
N VAL A 100 7.31 0.62 0.73
CA VAL A 100 7.73 1.06 2.07
C VAL A 100 7.13 0.19 3.18
N TYR A 101 5.84 -0.11 3.08
CA TYR A 101 5.10 -0.89 4.07
C TYR A 101 5.65 -2.32 4.18
N PHE A 102 5.93 -3.01 3.07
CA PHE A 102 6.52 -4.35 3.11
C PHE A 102 8.02 -4.37 3.36
N GLY A 103 8.69 -3.22 3.28
CA GLY A 103 10.12 -3.08 3.60
C GLY A 103 11.06 -3.30 2.46
N ASN A 104 10.57 -3.15 1.24
CA ASN A 104 11.41 -3.09 0.06
C ASN A 104 12.18 -1.75 0.01
N GLU A 105 11.62 -0.70 0.61
CA GLU A 105 12.20 0.64 0.66
C GLU A 105 12.04 1.23 2.08
N ASN A 106 13.04 1.97 2.57
CA ASN A 106 12.93 2.69 3.85
C ASN A 106 12.30 4.08 3.66
N THR A 107 12.61 4.74 2.55
CA THR A 107 12.12 6.06 2.20
C THR A 107 12.06 6.18 0.68
N THR A 108 10.99 6.77 0.16
CA THR A 108 10.82 7.04 -1.26
C THR A 108 10.00 8.32 -1.44
N VAL A 109 10.01 8.86 -2.65
CA VAL A 109 9.26 10.06 -3.00
C VAL A 109 8.36 9.73 -4.19
N ALA A 110 7.08 10.03 -4.05
CA ALA A 110 6.06 9.81 -5.07
C ALA A 110 5.21 11.06 -5.26
N CYS A 111 4.45 11.15 -6.34
CA CYS A 111 3.58 12.29 -6.60
C CYS A 111 2.18 11.87 -7.02
N CYS A 112 1.22 12.77 -6.78
CA CYS A 112 -0.07 12.75 -7.46
C CYS A 112 0.18 13.02 -8.95
N THR A 113 -0.34 12.16 -9.83
CA THR A 113 -0.12 12.21 -11.28
C THR A 113 -0.95 13.28 -12.00
N ASP A 114 -1.37 14.32 -11.28
CA ASP A 114 -1.99 15.50 -11.88
C ASP A 114 -0.93 16.28 -12.67
N GLY A 115 -0.98 16.17 -14.00
CA GLY A 115 -0.03 16.82 -14.90
C GLY A 115 -0.06 18.35 -14.86
N TYR A 116 -1.07 18.97 -14.25
CA TYR A 116 -1.16 20.42 -14.12
C TYR A 116 -0.81 20.92 -12.72
N ARG A 117 -1.19 20.18 -11.69
CA ARG A 117 -1.03 20.60 -10.27
C ARG A 117 -0.57 19.44 -9.40
N PRO A 118 0.65 18.90 -9.64
CA PRO A 118 1.13 17.75 -8.90
C PRO A 118 1.40 18.08 -7.43
N VAL A 119 1.26 17.07 -6.59
CA VAL A 119 1.58 17.13 -5.17
C VAL A 119 2.63 16.07 -4.90
N ILE A 120 3.73 16.46 -4.27
CA ILE A 120 4.89 15.62 -4.00
C ILE A 120 4.81 15.13 -2.55
N PHE A 121 4.94 13.82 -2.36
CA PHE A 121 4.86 13.15 -1.07
C PHE A 121 6.18 12.42 -0.76
N LYS A 122 6.65 12.56 0.46
CA LYS A 122 7.65 11.67 1.06
C LYS A 122 6.93 10.51 1.72
N LEU A 123 7.37 9.30 1.43
CA LEU A 123 6.88 8.07 2.04
C LEU A 123 8.03 7.45 2.80
N GLU A 124 7.87 7.24 4.11
CA GLU A 124 8.92 6.65 4.93
C GLU A 124 8.36 5.61 5.90
N ARG A 125 9.20 4.63 6.24
CA ARG A 125 8.86 3.64 7.24
C ARG A 125 8.83 4.32 8.61
N ASP A 126 7.69 4.17 9.28
CA ASP A 126 7.52 4.61 10.66
C ASP A 126 8.27 3.60 11.56
N ALA A 127 9.21 4.09 12.37
CA ALA A 127 10.27 3.30 13.01
C ALA A 127 9.76 2.35 14.11
#